data_AF-A0A6G3UQ19-F1
#
_entry.id   AF-A0A6G3UQ19-F1
#
_cell.length_a   1.000
_cell.length_b   1.000
_cell.length_c   1.000
_cell.angle_alpha   90.00
_cell.angle_beta   90.00
_cell.angle_gamma   90.00
#
_symmetry.space_group_name_H-M   'P 1'
#
loop_
_entity.id
_entity.type
_entity.pdbx_description
1 polymer ?
#
loop_
_entity_poly.entity_id
_entity_poly.type
_entity_poly.pdbx_seq_one_letter_code
_entity_poly.pdbx_strand_id
1 'polypeptide(L)'
;ADGSAPAKGPVRRALRLPRAFVGRIARILLRSCRGHAAEMERGVAAAASTRAQAVDYGLRIVAQEQVGLAYAGWDRLLTRVALPAWRMGRWPSRLDAGVVSALTELSRRDRLAEGYASRLGERPACDLLEEPGAADEAASLLAARLFHGGPAETGPDWAPVDWQQYPDEVVDRKWRSEAARLHRVLDTMGVPPAAAVGGVPTLARVVEHLEAGESGGDELAAGISAAVAREEAEAQGAGATGAAAPAPGDDLLALWGPDPLPLFPLQPPRTGTELLADHVAAMVCCAAVDTAGAAPGLDWLDGPTLLVDGERRADLGSPVLSLIEDGDAGPLRSWLASVGVRTDKPVRLV
;
A
#
# COMPACT_ATOMS: atom_id res chain seq x y z
N ALA A 1 58.03 -0.85 69.38
CA ALA A 1 58.23 -2.28 69.06
C ALA A 1 57.63 -2.55 67.67
N ASP A 2 58.02 -1.81 66.65
CA ASP A 2 59.30 -1.82 65.91
C ASP A 2 59.28 -2.82 64.77
N GLY A 3 59.48 -2.25 63.58
CA GLY A 3 59.30 -2.89 62.30
C GLY A 3 60.37 -3.91 61.95
N SER A 4 59.92 -5.02 61.36
CA SER A 4 60.77 -5.97 60.66
C SER A 4 61.17 -5.40 59.30
N ALA A 5 62.36 -4.81 59.21
CA ALA A 5 62.99 -4.50 57.93
C ALA A 5 63.42 -5.81 57.22
N PRO A 6 63.03 -6.06 55.95
CA PRO A 6 63.52 -7.23 55.23
C PRO A 6 64.98 -7.02 54.81
N ALA A 7 65.85 -7.94 55.27
CA ALA A 7 67.27 -7.99 54.97
C ALA A 7 67.54 -7.96 53.45
N LYS A 8 68.21 -6.89 52.99
CA LYS A 8 68.75 -6.76 51.63
C LYS A 8 70.08 -7.52 51.53
N GLY A 9 70.02 -8.83 51.31
CA GLY A 9 71.21 -9.67 51.11
C GLY A 9 71.63 -9.86 49.63
N PRO A 10 72.95 -9.97 49.32
CA PRO A 10 73.50 -10.11 47.96
C PRO A 10 73.14 -11.45 47.28
N VAL A 11 72.73 -12.47 48.03
CA VAL A 11 72.33 -13.79 47.51
C VAL A 11 71.07 -13.74 46.63
N ARG A 12 70.16 -12.80 46.90
CA ARG A 12 68.97 -12.55 46.07
C ARG A 12 69.31 -11.94 44.70
N ARG A 13 70.48 -11.30 44.54
CA ARG A 13 70.98 -10.81 43.24
C ARG A 13 71.60 -11.93 42.40
N ALA A 14 72.28 -12.90 43.03
CA ALA A 14 72.89 -14.04 42.33
C ALA A 14 71.84 -14.97 41.68
N LEU A 15 70.74 -15.28 42.38
CA LEU A 15 69.62 -16.06 41.82
C LEU A 15 68.73 -15.29 40.83
N ARG A 16 68.85 -13.96 40.75
CA ARG A 16 68.13 -13.12 39.77
C ARG A 16 68.79 -13.11 38.40
N LEU A 17 70.10 -13.33 38.32
CA LEU A 17 70.85 -13.35 37.06
C LEU A 17 70.37 -14.43 36.07
N PRO A 18 70.22 -15.72 36.46
CA PRO A 18 69.71 -16.75 35.53
C PRO A 18 68.23 -16.52 35.16
N ARG A 19 67.39 -16.08 36.11
CA ARG A 19 65.99 -15.71 35.82
C ARG A 19 65.86 -14.49 34.91
N ALA A 20 66.73 -13.49 35.07
CA ALA A 20 66.77 -12.31 34.22
C ALA A 20 67.28 -12.65 32.81
N PHE A 21 68.20 -13.61 32.70
CA PHE A 21 68.70 -14.14 31.42
C PHE A 21 67.62 -14.93 30.68
N VAL A 22 66.94 -15.88 31.35
CA VAL A 22 65.78 -16.60 30.79
C VAL A 22 64.67 -15.62 30.41
N GLY A 23 64.39 -14.62 31.25
CA GLY A 23 63.43 -13.56 30.93
C GLY A 23 63.86 -12.62 29.79
N ARG A 24 65.16 -12.55 29.47
CA ARG A 24 65.67 -11.82 28.30
C ARG A 24 65.52 -12.67 27.03
N ILE A 25 65.84 -13.96 27.09
CA ILE A 25 65.62 -14.91 25.98
C ILE A 25 64.13 -15.01 25.65
N ALA A 26 63.27 -15.19 26.66
CA ALA A 26 61.82 -15.21 26.48
C ALA A 26 61.31 -13.92 25.83
N ARG A 27 61.84 -12.75 26.23
CA ARG A 27 61.49 -11.47 25.58
C ARG A 27 61.98 -11.37 24.14
N ILE A 28 63.14 -11.93 23.80
CA ILE A 28 63.64 -11.97 22.42
C ILE A 28 62.76 -12.88 21.58
N LEU A 29 62.44 -14.08 22.07
CA LEU A 29 61.56 -15.05 21.40
C LEU A 29 60.13 -14.49 21.22
N LEU A 30 59.55 -13.87 22.25
CA LEU A 30 58.25 -13.21 22.16
C LEU A 30 58.28 -12.01 21.20
N ARG A 31 59.41 -11.29 21.09
CA ARG A 31 59.59 -10.22 20.11
C ARG A 31 59.69 -10.76 18.68
N SER A 32 60.38 -11.87 18.45
CA SER A 32 60.46 -12.50 17.13
C SER A 32 59.14 -13.15 16.71
N CYS A 33 58.36 -13.67 17.66
CA CYS A 33 57.04 -14.24 17.39
C CYS A 33 55.94 -13.19 17.24
N ARG A 34 56.18 -11.93 17.62
CA ARG A 34 55.17 -10.85 17.56
C ARG A 34 54.63 -10.62 16.14
N GLY A 35 55.50 -10.66 15.13
CA GLY A 35 55.09 -10.53 13.73
C GLY A 35 54.14 -11.65 13.29
N HIS A 36 54.51 -12.89 13.59
CA HIS A 36 53.71 -14.08 13.30
C HIS A 36 52.37 -14.09 14.06
N ALA A 37 52.37 -13.68 15.33
CA ALA A 37 51.14 -13.55 16.12
C ALA A 37 50.18 -12.50 15.52
N ALA A 38 50.71 -11.34 15.10
CA ALA A 38 49.92 -10.30 14.45
C ALA A 38 49.41 -10.72 13.05
N GLU A 39 50.13 -11.58 12.33
CA GLU A 39 49.64 -12.18 11.08
C GLU A 39 48.56 -13.22 11.34
N MET A 40 48.70 -14.05 12.38
CA MET A 40 47.66 -14.98 12.80
C MET A 40 46.40 -14.25 13.26
N GLU A 41 46.51 -13.18 14.05
CA GLU A 41 45.37 -12.36 14.48
C GLU A 41 44.67 -11.72 13.27
N ARG A 42 45.42 -11.19 12.30
CA ARG A 42 44.85 -10.68 11.05
C ARG A 42 44.17 -11.78 10.23
N GLY A 43 44.77 -12.97 10.16
CA GLY A 43 44.19 -14.12 9.47
C GLY A 43 42.91 -14.62 10.12
N VAL A 44 42.87 -14.70 11.46
CA VAL A 44 41.68 -15.07 12.23
C VAL A 44 40.59 -14.00 12.08
N ALA A 45 40.95 -12.71 12.15
CA ALA A 45 40.01 -11.62 11.94
C ALA A 45 39.44 -11.62 10.52
N ALA A 46 40.27 -11.85 9.50
CA ALA A 46 39.82 -11.97 8.11
C ALA A 46 38.90 -13.18 7.92
N ALA A 47 39.27 -14.36 8.44
CA ALA A 47 38.44 -15.57 8.34
C ALA A 47 37.12 -15.43 9.12
N ALA A 48 37.15 -14.81 10.29
CA ALA A 48 35.95 -14.50 11.07
C ALA A 48 35.05 -13.49 10.32
N SER A 49 35.63 -12.46 9.71
CA SER A 49 34.89 -11.49 8.88
C SER A 49 34.25 -12.14 7.66
N THR A 50 34.97 -13.00 6.93
CA THR A 50 34.41 -13.73 5.77
C THR A 50 33.28 -14.68 6.20
N ARG A 51 33.43 -15.35 7.35
CA ARG A 51 32.39 -16.23 7.89
C ARG A 51 31.16 -15.44 8.38
N ALA A 52 31.37 -14.29 9.05
CA ALA A 52 30.29 -13.39 9.46
C ALA A 52 29.54 -12.82 8.24
N GLN A 53 30.24 -12.40 7.19
CA GLN A 53 29.62 -11.95 5.94
C GLN A 53 28.67 -12.99 5.34
N ALA A 54 29.04 -14.28 5.39
CA ALA A 54 28.19 -15.38 4.91
C ALA A 54 26.98 -15.64 5.82
N VAL A 55 27.15 -15.54 7.14
CA VAL A 55 26.03 -15.65 8.13
C VAL A 55 25.04 -14.50 7.96
N ASP A 56 25.54 -13.28 7.79
CA ASP A 56 24.72 -12.08 7.62
C ASP A 56 24.13 -11.96 6.22
N TYR A 57 24.66 -12.65 5.21
CA TYR A 57 24.12 -12.58 3.84
C TYR A 57 22.73 -13.22 3.77
N GLY A 58 22.54 -14.39 4.39
CA GLY A 58 21.23 -15.03 4.47
C GLY A 58 20.20 -14.18 5.23
N LEU A 59 20.61 -13.60 6.38
CA LEU A 59 19.74 -12.71 7.15
C LEU A 59 19.40 -11.42 6.40
N ARG A 60 20.34 -10.87 5.62
CA ARG A 60 20.09 -9.70 4.77
C ARG A 60 19.10 -9.97 3.65
N ILE A 61 19.18 -11.13 2.99
CA ILE A 61 18.20 -11.52 1.97
C ILE A 61 16.81 -11.61 2.59
N VAL A 62 16.67 -12.32 3.71
CA VAL A 62 15.37 -12.45 4.39
C VAL A 62 14.85 -11.07 4.82
N ALA A 63 15.70 -10.20 5.37
CA ALA A 63 15.31 -8.85 5.73
C ALA A 63 14.85 -8.02 4.52
N GLN A 64 15.54 -8.13 3.38
CA GLN A 64 15.16 -7.45 2.14
C GLN A 64 13.82 -7.97 1.59
N GLU A 65 13.58 -9.28 1.66
CA GLU A 65 12.28 -9.88 1.30
C GLU A 65 11.16 -9.35 2.20
N GLN A 66 11.39 -9.23 3.51
CA GLN A 66 10.39 -8.67 4.44
C GLN A 66 10.13 -7.18 4.19
N VAL A 67 11.17 -6.39 3.91
CA VAL A 67 11.01 -4.97 3.55
C VAL A 67 10.26 -4.84 2.22
N GLY A 68 10.58 -5.68 1.24
CA GLY A 68 9.87 -5.71 -0.05
C GLY A 68 8.39 -6.07 0.10
N LEU A 69 8.08 -7.07 0.94
CA LEU A 69 6.71 -7.46 1.28
C LEU A 69 5.95 -6.32 1.99
N ALA A 70 6.59 -5.71 3.00
CA ALA A 70 6.03 -4.57 3.72
C ALA A 70 5.69 -3.43 2.76
N TYR A 71 6.63 -3.08 1.86
CA TYR A 71 6.42 -2.06 0.85
C TYR A 71 5.25 -2.41 -0.08
N ALA A 72 5.17 -3.66 -0.57
CA ALA A 72 4.07 -4.10 -1.43
C ALA A 72 2.70 -4.06 -0.72
N GLY A 73 2.65 -4.40 0.57
CA GLY A 73 1.42 -4.31 1.37
C GLY A 73 0.97 -2.87 1.56
N TRP A 74 1.89 -1.97 1.92
CA TRP A 74 1.62 -0.53 2.02
C TRP A 74 1.18 0.07 0.69
N ASP A 75 1.91 -0.19 -0.40
CA ASP A 75 1.59 0.32 -1.73
C ASP A 75 0.17 -0.09 -2.16
N ARG A 76 -0.17 -1.38 -2.03
CA ARG A 76 -1.50 -1.88 -2.37
C ARG A 76 -2.58 -1.24 -1.51
N LEU A 77 -2.38 -1.14 -0.19
CA LEU A 77 -3.35 -0.52 0.71
C LEU A 77 -3.55 0.96 0.37
N LEU A 78 -2.47 1.73 0.23
CA LEU A 78 -2.54 3.16 -0.06
C LEU A 78 -3.21 3.41 -1.42
N THR A 79 -2.82 2.64 -2.44
CA THR A 79 -3.25 2.87 -3.82
C THR A 79 -4.63 2.29 -4.12
N ARG A 80 -4.98 1.12 -3.58
CA ARG A 80 -6.24 0.40 -3.88
C ARG A 80 -7.34 0.67 -2.86
N VAL A 81 -7.00 1.12 -1.65
CA VAL A 81 -7.95 1.30 -0.53
C VAL A 81 -7.95 2.74 -0.03
N ALA A 82 -6.84 3.26 0.48
CA ALA A 82 -6.85 4.58 1.11
C ALA A 82 -7.16 5.71 0.12
N LEU A 83 -6.55 5.70 -1.07
CA LEU A 83 -6.72 6.74 -2.08
C LEU A 83 -8.17 6.92 -2.57
N PRO A 84 -8.94 5.85 -2.89
CA PRO A 84 -10.37 5.97 -3.14
C PRO A 84 -11.16 6.68 -2.04
N ALA A 85 -10.89 6.37 -0.78
CA ALA A 85 -11.58 7.02 0.35
C ALA A 85 -11.22 8.51 0.41
N TRP A 86 -9.93 8.83 0.30
CA TRP A 86 -9.45 10.21 0.38
C TRP A 86 -10.06 11.11 -0.70
N ARG A 87 -10.15 10.61 -1.94
CA ARG A 87 -10.82 11.32 -3.05
C ARG A 87 -12.29 11.64 -2.78
N MET A 88 -12.93 10.99 -1.80
CA MET A 88 -14.33 11.22 -1.41
C MET A 88 -14.49 11.99 -0.09
N GLY A 89 -13.41 12.58 0.43
CA GLY A 89 -13.46 13.25 1.73
C GLY A 89 -13.59 12.27 2.90
N ARG A 90 -13.20 11.01 2.71
CA ARG A 90 -13.19 9.97 3.75
C ARG A 90 -11.78 9.52 4.02
N TRP A 91 -11.50 9.02 5.22
CA TRP A 91 -10.21 8.43 5.52
C TRP A 91 -10.37 7.20 6.44
N PRO A 92 -9.67 6.08 6.18
CA PRO A 92 -9.81 4.90 7.02
C PRO A 92 -9.27 5.16 8.43
N SER A 93 -10.08 4.97 9.46
CA SER A 93 -9.66 5.32 10.84
C SER A 93 -8.68 4.32 11.46
N ARG A 94 -8.49 3.17 10.82
CA ARG A 94 -7.66 2.06 11.30
C ARG A 94 -6.69 1.57 10.23
N LEU A 95 -5.89 2.48 9.68
CA LEU A 95 -5.00 2.23 8.53
C LEU A 95 -3.94 1.17 8.85
N ASP A 96 -3.30 1.23 10.02
CA ASP A 96 -2.28 0.26 10.43
C ASP A 96 -2.87 -1.15 10.55
N ALA A 97 -4.08 -1.28 11.09
CA ALA A 97 -4.81 -2.55 11.10
C ALA A 97 -5.10 -3.07 9.68
N GLY A 98 -5.34 -2.16 8.73
CA GLY A 98 -5.48 -2.48 7.31
C GLY A 98 -4.18 -2.99 6.70
N VAL A 99 -3.03 -2.42 7.06
CA VAL A 99 -1.70 -2.88 6.60
C VAL A 99 -1.43 -4.30 7.09
N VAL A 100 -1.68 -4.59 8.37
CA VAL A 100 -1.52 -5.94 8.92
C VAL A 100 -2.39 -6.94 8.17
N SER A 101 -3.63 -6.56 7.84
CA SER A 101 -4.55 -7.40 7.07
C SER A 101 -4.05 -7.64 5.63
N ALA A 102 -3.55 -6.60 4.96
CA ALA A 102 -2.95 -6.70 3.63
C ALA A 102 -1.70 -7.61 3.63
N LEU A 103 -0.79 -7.43 4.59
CA LEU A 103 0.41 -8.27 4.70
C LEU A 103 0.07 -9.73 5.01
N THR A 104 -0.96 -9.97 5.83
CA THR A 104 -1.46 -11.31 6.14
C THR A 104 -2.06 -11.99 4.92
N GLU A 105 -2.82 -11.26 4.10
CA GLU A 105 -3.35 -11.75 2.82
C GLU A 105 -2.23 -12.01 1.80
N LEU A 106 -1.26 -11.10 1.68
CA LEU A 106 -0.13 -11.22 0.75
C LEU A 106 0.75 -12.43 1.10
N SER A 107 1.09 -12.60 2.38
CA SER A 107 1.86 -13.76 2.86
C SER A 107 1.14 -15.08 2.58
N ARG A 108 -0.20 -15.11 2.68
CA ARG A 108 -1.01 -16.30 2.34
C ARG A 108 -1.00 -16.60 0.84
N ARG A 109 -1.16 -15.59 -0.03
CA ARG A 109 -1.21 -15.78 -1.49
C ARG A 109 0.14 -16.18 -2.08
N ASP A 110 1.19 -15.46 -1.70
CA ASP A 110 2.50 -15.67 -2.31
C ASP A 110 3.31 -16.78 -1.61
N ARG A 111 2.76 -17.38 -0.53
CA ARG A 111 3.44 -18.37 0.33
C ARG A 111 4.83 -17.89 0.79
N LEU A 112 5.01 -16.57 0.88
CA LEU A 112 6.29 -15.95 1.19
C LEU A 112 6.58 -16.13 2.69
N ALA A 113 7.72 -16.79 2.95
CA ALA A 113 8.27 -17.12 4.26
C ALA A 113 7.35 -17.95 5.18
N GLU A 114 7.73 -19.22 5.42
CA GLU A 114 7.10 -20.06 6.44
C GLU A 114 7.03 -19.31 7.78
N GLY A 115 5.82 -19.17 8.34
CA GLY A 115 5.60 -18.58 9.66
C GLY A 115 5.42 -17.05 9.70
N TYR A 116 5.52 -16.30 8.58
CA TYR A 116 5.31 -14.84 8.62
C TYR A 116 3.87 -14.45 8.96
N ALA A 117 2.88 -15.08 8.31
CA ALA A 117 1.47 -14.93 8.67
C ALA A 117 1.20 -15.28 10.15
N SER A 118 1.91 -16.27 10.69
CA SER A 118 1.81 -16.62 12.12
C SER A 118 2.34 -15.51 13.02
N ARG A 119 3.47 -14.87 12.65
CA ARG A 119 4.05 -13.74 13.39
C ARG A 119 3.20 -12.48 13.30
N LEU A 120 2.60 -12.20 12.16
CA LEU A 120 1.65 -11.09 11.99
C LEU A 120 0.38 -11.26 12.84
N GLY A 121 0.01 -12.51 13.16
CA GLY A 121 -1.08 -12.82 14.07
C GLY A 121 -0.69 -12.76 15.56
N GLU A 122 0.58 -12.57 15.90
CA GLU A 122 1.00 -12.31 17.28
C GLU A 122 0.58 -10.89 17.70
N ARG A 123 0.45 -10.68 19.02
CA ARG A 123 0.01 -9.39 19.57
C ARG A 123 0.97 -8.27 19.10
N PRO A 124 0.51 -7.30 18.29
CA PRO A 124 1.37 -6.27 17.74
C PRO A 124 1.88 -5.32 18.84
N ALA A 125 3.04 -4.70 18.61
CA ALA A 125 3.61 -3.75 19.58
C ALA A 125 2.73 -2.52 19.83
N CYS A 126 1.86 -2.16 18.87
CA CYS A 126 0.90 -1.08 19.05
C CYS A 126 -0.15 -1.38 20.13
N ASP A 127 -0.45 -2.65 20.44
CA ASP A 127 -1.34 -3.02 21.55
C ASP A 127 -0.74 -2.74 22.94
N LEU A 128 0.53 -2.32 22.99
CA LEU A 128 1.19 -1.86 24.22
C LEU A 128 1.04 -0.36 24.44
N LEU A 129 0.50 0.37 23.46
CA LEU A 129 0.18 1.79 23.61
C LEU A 129 -1.01 1.97 24.54
N GLU A 130 -1.04 3.10 25.26
CA GLU A 130 -2.18 3.45 26.13
C GLU A 130 -3.45 3.66 25.31
N GLU A 131 -3.33 4.30 24.14
CA GLU A 131 -4.44 4.63 23.23
C GLU A 131 -4.10 4.20 21.79
N PRO A 132 -4.15 2.88 21.47
CA PRO A 132 -3.75 2.37 20.17
C PRO A 132 -4.61 2.91 19.01
N GLY A 133 -5.90 3.15 19.25
CA GLY A 133 -6.82 3.70 18.24
C GLY A 133 -6.48 5.14 17.87
N ALA A 134 -6.09 5.98 18.85
CA ALA A 134 -5.70 7.36 18.58
C ALA A 134 -4.38 7.43 17.79
N ALA A 135 -3.45 6.50 18.05
CA ALA A 135 -2.22 6.39 17.29
C ALA A 135 -2.47 6.01 15.82
N ASP A 136 -3.36 5.04 15.55
CA ASP A 136 -3.72 4.62 14.18
C ASP A 136 -4.48 5.73 13.43
N GLU A 137 -5.39 6.44 14.11
CA GLU A 137 -6.05 7.63 13.57
C GLU A 137 -5.04 8.72 13.17
N ALA A 138 -4.10 9.04 14.06
CA ALA A 138 -3.04 10.01 13.77
C ALA A 138 -2.15 9.55 12.60
N ALA A 139 -1.81 8.26 12.52
CA ALA A 139 -1.05 7.68 11.42
C ALA A 139 -1.80 7.78 10.09
N SER A 140 -3.12 7.53 10.09
CA SER A 140 -3.95 7.63 8.91
C SER A 140 -4.11 9.06 8.39
N LEU A 141 -4.32 10.04 9.29
CA LEU A 141 -4.36 11.46 8.94
C LEU A 141 -3.00 11.95 8.42
N LEU A 142 -1.90 11.50 9.04
CA LEU A 142 -0.55 11.78 8.54
C LEU A 142 -0.34 11.21 7.13
N ALA A 143 -0.75 9.96 6.89
CA ALA A 143 -0.65 9.34 5.57
C ALA A 143 -1.46 10.12 4.52
N ALA A 144 -2.69 10.52 4.85
CA ALA A 144 -3.52 11.33 3.96
C ALA A 144 -2.88 12.71 3.66
N ARG A 145 -2.29 13.35 4.68
CA ARG A 145 -1.56 14.62 4.50
C ARG A 145 -0.35 14.44 3.58
N LEU A 146 0.42 13.36 3.76
CA LEU A 146 1.64 13.09 2.99
C LEU A 146 1.38 12.71 1.54
N PHE A 147 0.38 11.86 1.30
CA PHE A 147 0.16 11.24 -0.02
C PHE A 147 -1.02 11.83 -0.80
N HIS A 148 -1.91 12.56 -0.14
CA HIS A 148 -3.10 13.15 -0.77
C HIS A 148 -3.23 14.67 -0.53
N GLY A 149 -2.48 15.24 0.42
CA GLY A 149 -2.66 16.63 0.83
C GLY A 149 -3.96 16.87 1.62
N GLY A 150 -4.48 15.84 2.28
CA GLY A 150 -5.66 15.94 3.14
C GLY A 150 -5.42 16.86 4.35
N PRO A 151 -6.50 17.37 4.98
CA PRO A 151 -6.38 18.21 6.17
C PRO A 151 -5.81 17.42 7.35
N ALA A 152 -5.17 18.14 8.28
CA ALA A 152 -4.56 17.54 9.47
C ALA A 152 -5.60 17.08 10.51
N GLU A 153 -6.81 17.64 10.47
CA GLU A 153 -7.88 17.35 11.43
C GLU A 153 -9.17 16.95 10.71
N THR A 154 -9.99 16.16 11.39
CA THR A 154 -11.32 15.73 10.96
C THR A 154 -12.27 16.94 10.82
N GLY A 155 -13.14 16.89 9.81
CA GLY A 155 -14.13 17.93 9.53
C GLY A 155 -15.40 17.39 8.87
N PRO A 156 -16.40 18.25 8.59
CA PRO A 156 -17.66 17.83 7.97
C PRO A 156 -17.44 17.20 6.57
N ASP A 157 -16.47 17.71 5.82
CA ASP A 157 -16.09 17.22 4.49
C ASP A 157 -14.87 16.28 4.52
N TRP A 158 -14.38 15.94 5.71
CA TRP A 158 -13.22 15.06 5.92
C TRP A 158 -13.43 14.15 7.14
N ALA A 159 -14.06 13.01 6.95
CA ALA A 159 -14.57 12.21 8.05
C ALA A 159 -14.09 10.75 8.03
N PRO A 160 -13.92 10.12 9.22
CA PRO A 160 -13.42 8.77 9.33
C PRO A 160 -14.39 7.76 8.72
N VAL A 161 -13.84 6.67 8.18
CA VAL A 161 -14.59 5.47 7.79
C VAL A 161 -14.01 4.24 8.47
N ASP A 162 -14.87 3.43 9.06
CA ASP A 162 -14.50 2.13 9.60
C ASP A 162 -14.47 1.05 8.51
N TRP A 163 -13.66 0.01 8.71
CA TRP A 163 -13.56 -1.10 7.76
C TRP A 163 -14.88 -1.84 7.52
N GLN A 164 -15.80 -1.88 8.50
CA GLN A 164 -17.13 -2.48 8.29
C GLN A 164 -18.01 -1.65 7.36
N GLN A 165 -17.86 -0.33 7.38
CA GLN A 165 -18.66 0.61 6.58
C GLN A 165 -17.99 0.95 5.24
N TYR A 166 -16.70 0.66 5.11
CA TYR A 166 -15.90 0.97 3.93
C TYR A 166 -16.52 0.48 2.60
N PRO A 167 -17.06 -0.75 2.49
CA PRO A 167 -17.69 -1.20 1.23
C PRO A 167 -18.87 -0.32 0.81
N ASP A 168 -19.75 0.04 1.74
CA ASP A 168 -20.94 0.82 1.42
C ASP A 168 -20.61 2.31 1.20
N GLU A 169 -19.72 2.86 2.03
CA GLU A 169 -19.42 4.30 2.00
C GLU A 169 -18.40 4.69 0.93
N VAL A 170 -17.50 3.79 0.54
CA VAL A 170 -16.42 4.09 -0.41
C VAL A 170 -16.56 3.26 -1.68
N VAL A 171 -16.72 1.94 -1.58
CA VAL A 171 -16.74 1.07 -2.77
C VAL A 171 -17.99 1.31 -3.63
N ASP A 172 -19.18 1.26 -3.04
CA ASP A 172 -20.44 1.53 -3.76
C ASP A 172 -20.45 2.94 -4.34
N ARG A 173 -20.07 3.95 -3.54
CA ARG A 173 -19.98 5.34 -4.00
C ARG A 173 -18.98 5.54 -5.14
N LYS A 174 -17.83 4.84 -5.10
CA LYS A 174 -16.83 4.85 -6.19
C LYS A 174 -17.48 4.38 -7.47
N TRP A 175 -18.09 3.20 -7.43
CA TRP A 175 -18.69 2.60 -8.61
C TRP A 175 -19.82 3.47 -9.17
N ARG A 176 -20.71 4.00 -8.32
CA ARG A 176 -21.78 4.89 -8.76
C ARG A 176 -21.25 6.17 -9.38
N SER A 177 -20.19 6.76 -8.81
CA SER A 177 -19.56 7.97 -9.36
C SER A 177 -18.89 7.73 -10.72
N GLU A 178 -18.18 6.61 -10.88
CA GLU A 178 -17.58 6.19 -12.15
C GLU A 178 -18.65 5.89 -13.20
N ALA A 179 -19.69 5.14 -12.84
CA ALA A 179 -20.83 4.87 -13.73
C ALA A 179 -21.61 6.16 -14.10
N ALA A 180 -21.77 7.10 -13.17
CA ALA A 180 -22.37 8.41 -13.45
C ALA A 180 -21.55 9.19 -14.47
N ARG A 181 -20.22 9.22 -14.31
CA ARG A 181 -19.31 9.85 -15.27
C ARG A 181 -19.44 9.23 -16.65
N LEU A 182 -19.43 7.89 -16.72
CA LEU A 182 -19.58 7.14 -17.97
C LEU A 182 -20.84 7.61 -18.74
N HIS A 183 -21.97 7.67 -18.06
CA HIS A 183 -23.22 8.12 -18.67
C HIS A 183 -23.21 9.61 -19.04
N ARG A 184 -22.63 10.49 -18.23
CA ARG A 184 -22.46 11.92 -18.61
C ARG A 184 -21.65 12.09 -19.88
N VAL A 185 -20.61 11.26 -20.09
CA VAL A 185 -19.82 11.28 -21.33
C VAL A 185 -20.65 10.78 -22.51
N LEU A 186 -21.38 9.67 -22.36
CA LEU A 186 -22.30 9.17 -23.40
C LEU A 186 -23.37 10.20 -23.78
N ASP A 187 -23.90 10.95 -22.80
CA ASP A 187 -24.86 12.03 -23.03
C ASP A 187 -24.22 13.18 -23.82
N THR A 188 -22.97 13.55 -23.49
CA THR A 188 -22.21 14.59 -24.20
C THR A 188 -21.91 14.20 -25.65
N MET A 189 -21.68 12.91 -25.90
CA MET A 189 -21.49 12.34 -27.24
C MET A 189 -22.81 12.23 -28.03
N GLY A 190 -23.96 12.47 -27.41
CA GLY A 190 -25.27 12.35 -28.05
C GLY A 190 -25.70 10.89 -28.31
N VAL A 191 -25.11 9.93 -27.59
CA VAL A 191 -25.49 8.52 -27.72
C VAL A 191 -26.93 8.35 -27.23
N PRO A 192 -27.86 7.81 -28.03
CA PRO A 192 -29.26 7.69 -27.61
C PRO A 192 -29.40 6.77 -26.38
N PRO A 193 -30.43 6.98 -25.54
CA PRO A 193 -30.75 6.02 -24.50
C PRO A 193 -31.17 4.68 -25.12
N ALA A 194 -30.92 3.58 -24.41
CA ALA A 194 -31.40 2.27 -24.84
C ALA A 194 -32.93 2.30 -25.01
N ALA A 195 -33.44 1.62 -26.04
CA ALA A 195 -34.82 1.73 -26.53
C ALA A 195 -35.91 1.44 -25.47
N ALA A 196 -35.55 0.88 -24.31
CA ALA A 196 -36.48 0.41 -23.28
C ALA A 196 -36.80 1.42 -22.16
N VAL A 197 -35.99 2.47 -21.92
CA VAL A 197 -36.17 3.33 -20.73
C VAL A 197 -35.77 4.78 -21.00
N GLY A 198 -36.73 5.71 -20.93
CA GLY A 198 -36.58 7.12 -21.32
C GLY A 198 -35.51 7.90 -20.53
N GLY A 199 -34.28 7.93 -21.06
CA GLY A 199 -33.19 8.77 -20.56
C GLY A 199 -32.53 8.31 -19.26
N VAL A 200 -32.89 7.13 -18.74
CA VAL A 200 -32.35 6.62 -17.47
C VAL A 200 -31.08 5.79 -17.74
N PRO A 201 -30.05 5.86 -16.87
CA PRO A 201 -28.84 5.04 -17.00
C PRO A 201 -29.12 3.54 -16.95
N THR A 202 -28.67 2.80 -17.96
CA THR A 202 -28.78 1.33 -18.06
C THR A 202 -27.48 0.73 -18.56
N LEU A 203 -27.15 -0.48 -18.11
CA LEU A 203 -25.97 -1.21 -18.59
C LEU A 203 -26.13 -1.59 -20.06
N ALA A 204 -27.35 -1.88 -20.53
CA ALA A 204 -27.64 -2.17 -21.92
C ALA A 204 -27.16 -1.06 -22.86
N ARG A 205 -27.37 0.22 -22.51
CA ARG A 205 -26.92 1.38 -23.30
C ARG A 205 -25.41 1.40 -23.50
N VAL A 206 -24.64 1.07 -22.46
CA VAL A 206 -23.18 1.03 -22.52
C VAL A 206 -22.71 -0.10 -23.44
N VAL A 207 -23.27 -1.30 -23.25
CA VAL A 207 -22.91 -2.48 -24.05
C VAL A 207 -23.27 -2.28 -25.51
N GLU A 208 -24.48 -1.79 -25.82
CA GLU A 208 -24.92 -1.51 -27.19
C GLU A 208 -24.03 -0.47 -27.88
N HIS A 209 -23.57 0.55 -27.15
CA HIS A 209 -22.66 1.55 -27.73
C HIS A 209 -21.28 0.97 -28.07
N LEU A 210 -20.73 0.13 -27.18
CA LEU A 210 -19.42 -0.49 -27.38
C LEU A 210 -19.44 -1.59 -28.47
N GLU A 211 -20.56 -2.30 -28.64
CA GLU A 211 -20.75 -3.25 -29.76
C GLU A 211 -20.91 -2.55 -31.12
N ALA A 212 -21.40 -1.30 -31.14
CA ALA A 212 -21.84 -0.64 -32.37
C ALA A 212 -20.72 0.01 -33.21
N GLY A 213 -19.47 0.09 -32.73
CA GLY A 213 -18.44 0.78 -33.51
C GLY A 213 -16.99 0.48 -33.13
N GLU A 214 -16.16 0.24 -34.16
CA GLU A 214 -14.70 0.07 -34.06
C GLU A 214 -14.00 1.30 -33.45
N SER A 215 -14.61 2.50 -33.50
CA SER A 215 -14.07 3.75 -32.91
C SER A 215 -14.83 4.25 -31.67
N GLY A 216 -15.94 3.61 -31.29
CA GLY A 216 -16.78 4.06 -30.18
C GLY A 216 -16.11 3.91 -28.83
N GLY A 217 -15.35 2.83 -28.63
CA GLY A 217 -14.54 2.61 -27.43
C GLY A 217 -13.46 3.67 -27.25
N ASP A 218 -12.73 4.01 -28.32
CA ASP A 218 -11.65 5.01 -28.27
C ASP A 218 -12.17 6.42 -27.97
N GLU A 219 -13.27 6.83 -28.61
CA GLU A 219 -13.91 8.12 -28.34
C GLU A 219 -14.42 8.22 -26.91
N LEU A 220 -15.06 7.15 -26.41
CA LEU A 220 -15.54 7.08 -25.03
C LEU A 220 -14.38 7.09 -24.03
N ALA A 221 -13.30 6.35 -24.29
CA ALA A 221 -12.08 6.35 -23.49
C ALA A 221 -11.44 7.74 -23.42
N ALA A 222 -11.37 8.46 -24.55
CA ALA A 222 -10.88 9.83 -24.60
C ALA A 222 -11.79 10.80 -23.81
N GLY A 223 -13.11 10.65 -23.94
CA GLY A 223 -14.09 11.43 -23.21
C GLY A 223 -14.02 11.23 -21.69
N ILE A 224 -13.86 9.99 -21.24
CA ILE A 224 -13.65 9.63 -19.83
C ILE A 224 -12.34 10.22 -19.33
N SER A 225 -11.24 10.05 -20.08
CA SER A 225 -9.92 10.59 -19.72
C SER A 225 -9.97 12.11 -19.53
N ALA A 226 -10.63 12.83 -20.44
CA ALA A 226 -10.82 14.27 -20.33
C ALA A 226 -11.70 14.66 -19.13
N ALA A 227 -12.74 13.87 -18.83
CA ALA A 227 -13.59 14.11 -17.67
C ALA A 227 -12.85 13.89 -16.33
N VAL A 228 -12.03 12.84 -16.24
CA VAL A 228 -11.18 12.57 -15.05
C VAL A 228 -10.16 13.68 -14.87
N ALA A 229 -9.46 14.08 -15.93
CA ALA A 229 -8.46 15.15 -15.85
C ALA A 229 -9.06 16.50 -15.39
N ARG A 230 -10.29 16.82 -15.81
CA ARG A 230 -11.00 18.03 -15.33
C ARG A 230 -11.30 17.97 -13.84
N GLU A 231 -11.84 16.86 -13.36
CA GLU A 231 -12.15 16.70 -11.93
C GLU A 231 -10.89 16.69 -11.06
N GLU A 232 -9.80 16.09 -11.53
CA GLU A 232 -8.52 16.13 -10.81
C GLU A 232 -7.95 17.56 -10.75
N ALA A 233 -8.08 18.35 -11.82
CA ALA A 233 -7.69 19.76 -11.82
C ALA A 233 -8.56 20.61 -10.88
N GLU A 234 -9.87 20.35 -10.82
CA GLU A 234 -10.80 21.01 -9.89
C GLU A 234 -10.48 20.68 -8.43
N ALA A 235 -10.17 19.41 -8.12
CA ALA A 235 -9.79 18.98 -6.78
C ALA A 235 -8.46 19.63 -6.31
N GLN A 236 -7.47 19.74 -7.20
CA GLN A 236 -6.21 20.44 -6.92
C GLN A 236 -6.42 21.94 -6.68
N GLY A 237 -7.33 22.57 -7.43
CA GLY A 237 -7.69 23.98 -7.24
C GLY A 237 -8.39 24.25 -5.91
N ALA A 238 -9.27 23.34 -5.46
CA ALA A 238 -9.95 23.46 -4.16
C ALA A 238 -8.98 23.30 -2.98
N GLY A 239 -8.06 22.32 -3.04
CA GLY A 239 -7.07 22.08 -1.98
C GLY A 239 -6.12 23.27 -1.72
N ALA A 240 -5.75 24.02 -2.76
CA ALA A 240 -4.91 25.22 -2.63
C ALA A 240 -5.60 26.38 -1.90
N THR A 241 -6.94 26.44 -1.89
CA THR A 241 -7.71 27.50 -1.21
C THR A 241 -8.04 27.17 0.26
N GLY A 242 -7.96 25.90 0.67
CA GLY A 242 -8.25 25.43 2.03
C GLY A 242 -7.05 25.41 2.98
N ALA A 243 -5.82 25.65 2.48
CA ALA A 243 -4.62 25.74 3.29
C ALA A 243 -4.55 27.08 4.05
N ALA A 244 -5.39 27.24 5.08
CA ALA A 244 -5.18 28.28 6.08
C ALA A 244 -3.85 28.02 6.79
N ALA A 245 -2.97 29.03 6.81
CA ALA A 245 -1.64 28.94 7.41
C ALA A 245 -1.71 28.49 8.88
N PRO A 246 -0.96 27.46 9.30
CA PRO A 246 -0.98 27.01 10.69
C PRO A 246 -0.32 28.05 11.60
N ALA A 247 -0.88 28.22 12.80
CA ALA A 247 -0.25 28.97 13.89
C ALA A 247 1.02 28.24 14.37
N PRO A 248 2.06 28.96 14.83
CA PRO A 248 3.32 28.33 15.18
C PRO A 248 3.19 27.60 16.53
N GLY A 249 3.23 26.27 16.51
CA GLY A 249 3.27 25.42 17.69
C GLY A 249 3.83 24.04 17.36
N ASP A 250 4.70 23.56 18.26
CA ASP A 250 5.48 22.32 18.42
C ASP A 250 5.04 21.01 17.68
N ASP A 251 4.70 21.09 16.40
CA ASP A 251 4.41 19.94 15.54
C ASP A 251 5.72 19.39 14.94
N LEU A 252 5.99 18.10 15.09
CA LEU A 252 7.14 17.44 14.45
C LEU A 252 7.09 17.56 12.91
N LEU A 253 5.92 17.83 12.32
CA LEU A 253 5.76 18.12 10.90
C LEU A 253 6.15 19.56 10.53
N ALA A 254 6.35 20.46 11.51
CA ALA A 254 6.92 21.79 11.27
C ALA A 254 8.37 21.71 10.75
N LEU A 255 9.08 20.59 10.99
CA LEU A 255 10.38 20.30 10.37
C LEU A 255 10.29 20.19 8.85
N TRP A 256 9.12 19.88 8.28
CA TRP A 256 8.88 19.82 6.84
C TRP A 256 8.16 21.06 6.28
N GLY A 257 7.96 22.08 7.13
CA GLY A 257 7.41 23.39 6.76
C GLY A 257 5.88 23.43 6.56
N PRO A 258 5.28 24.63 6.53
CA PRO A 258 3.90 24.85 6.11
C PRO A 258 3.73 24.75 4.58
N ASP A 259 4.82 24.54 3.85
CA ASP A 259 4.81 24.42 2.40
C ASP A 259 4.08 23.15 1.97
N PRO A 260 3.30 23.18 0.87
CA PRO A 260 2.67 21.99 0.33
C PRO A 260 3.76 20.96 0.04
N LEU A 261 3.74 19.86 0.80
CA LEU A 261 4.66 18.76 0.62
C LEU A 261 4.57 18.30 -0.82
N PRO A 262 5.71 17.96 -1.47
CA PRO A 262 5.68 17.47 -2.84
C PRO A 262 4.79 16.24 -2.90
N LEU A 263 3.60 16.40 -3.47
CA LEU A 263 2.64 15.32 -3.64
C LEU A 263 3.24 14.33 -4.64
N PHE A 264 3.64 13.17 -4.14
CA PHE A 264 4.02 12.07 -5.00
C PHE A 264 2.72 11.42 -5.52
N PRO A 265 2.47 11.40 -6.84
CA PRO A 265 1.30 10.72 -7.36
C PRO A 265 1.42 9.24 -7.02
N LEU A 266 0.51 8.75 -6.18
CA LEU A 266 0.45 7.33 -5.78
C LEU A 266 0.20 6.39 -6.96
N GLN A 267 -0.38 6.91 -8.06
CA GLN A 267 -0.71 6.13 -9.24
C GLN A 267 0.06 6.66 -10.46
N PRO A 268 0.65 5.75 -11.28
CA PRO A 268 1.11 6.14 -12.60
C PRO A 268 -0.08 6.62 -13.45
N PRO A 269 0.16 7.47 -14.46
CA PRO A 269 -0.90 7.91 -15.37
C PRO A 269 -1.53 6.70 -16.06
N ARG A 270 -2.83 6.52 -15.85
CA ARG A 270 -3.62 5.43 -16.45
C ARG A 270 -3.86 5.68 -17.93
N THR A 271 -3.87 4.61 -18.72
CA THR A 271 -4.23 4.71 -20.14
C THR A 271 -5.74 4.93 -20.30
N GLY A 272 -6.16 5.44 -21.46
CA GLY A 272 -7.60 5.64 -21.74
C GLY A 272 -8.39 4.33 -21.67
N THR A 273 -7.80 3.24 -22.18
CA THR A 273 -8.40 1.89 -22.15
C THR A 273 -8.57 1.37 -20.73
N GLU A 274 -7.56 1.55 -19.86
CA GLU A 274 -7.67 1.20 -18.44
C GLU A 274 -8.79 1.97 -17.74
N LEU A 275 -8.88 3.28 -17.99
CA LEU A 275 -9.96 4.09 -17.43
C LEU A 275 -11.32 3.63 -17.93
N LEU A 276 -11.47 3.36 -19.23
CA LEU A 276 -12.72 2.84 -19.77
C LEU A 276 -13.10 1.49 -19.13
N ALA A 277 -12.15 0.57 -18.98
CA ALA A 277 -12.37 -0.71 -18.33
C ALA A 277 -12.83 -0.56 -16.88
N ASP A 278 -12.22 0.33 -16.11
CA ASP A 278 -12.64 0.64 -14.74
C ASP A 278 -14.08 1.18 -14.69
N HIS A 279 -14.45 2.06 -15.63
CA HIS A 279 -15.79 2.67 -15.66
C HIS A 279 -16.88 1.68 -16.12
N VAL A 280 -16.56 0.81 -17.08
CA VAL A 280 -17.48 -0.27 -17.50
C VAL A 280 -17.63 -1.29 -16.38
N ALA A 281 -16.55 -1.71 -15.73
CA ALA A 281 -16.60 -2.60 -14.58
C ALA A 281 -17.44 -2.01 -13.43
N ALA A 282 -17.26 -0.71 -13.13
CA ALA A 282 -18.08 0.01 -12.15
C ALA A 282 -19.58 -0.01 -12.51
N MET A 283 -19.93 0.20 -13.78
CA MET A 283 -21.32 0.13 -14.25
C MET A 283 -21.90 -1.29 -14.12
N VAL A 284 -21.11 -2.32 -14.42
CA VAL A 284 -21.49 -3.72 -14.23
C VAL A 284 -21.71 -4.04 -12.75
N CYS A 285 -20.81 -3.59 -11.86
CA CYS A 285 -20.96 -3.75 -10.42
C CYS A 285 -22.23 -3.06 -9.90
N CYS A 286 -22.50 -1.82 -10.30
CA CYS A 286 -23.73 -1.12 -9.92
C CYS A 286 -24.99 -1.88 -10.38
N ALA A 287 -24.99 -2.37 -11.63
CA ALA A 287 -26.11 -3.16 -12.15
C ALA A 287 -26.29 -4.47 -11.39
N ALA A 288 -25.21 -5.15 -10.99
CA ALA A 288 -25.27 -6.36 -10.20
C ALA A 288 -25.84 -6.11 -8.79
N VAL A 289 -25.40 -5.04 -8.14
CA VAL A 289 -25.94 -4.62 -6.82
C VAL A 289 -27.43 -4.32 -6.93
N ASP A 290 -27.84 -3.51 -7.91
CA ASP A 290 -29.22 -3.03 -8.02
C ASP A 290 -30.21 -4.11 -8.54
N THR A 291 -29.74 -5.14 -9.27
CA THR A 291 -30.62 -6.08 -9.97
C THR A 291 -30.45 -7.55 -9.63
N ALA A 292 -29.30 -7.95 -9.08
CA ALA A 292 -28.95 -9.35 -8.82
C ALA A 292 -28.64 -9.64 -7.34
N GLY A 293 -28.78 -8.65 -6.45
CA GLY A 293 -28.52 -8.85 -5.01
C GLY A 293 -27.04 -9.00 -4.67
N ALA A 294 -26.14 -8.59 -5.57
CA ALA A 294 -24.72 -8.50 -5.25
C ALA A 294 -24.46 -7.39 -4.21
N ALA A 295 -23.31 -7.45 -3.56
CA ALA A 295 -22.90 -6.45 -2.57
C ALA A 295 -21.50 -5.91 -2.87
N PRO A 296 -21.21 -4.65 -2.53
CA PRO A 296 -19.84 -4.15 -2.50
C PRO A 296 -19.05 -4.89 -1.42
N GLY A 297 -17.78 -5.13 -1.69
CA GLY A 297 -16.83 -5.73 -0.76
C GLY A 297 -15.45 -5.11 -0.89
N LEU A 298 -14.55 -5.53 0.00
CA LEU A 298 -13.16 -5.08 0.03
C LEU A 298 -12.22 -6.28 0.05
N ASP A 299 -11.25 -6.27 -0.85
CA ASP A 299 -10.07 -7.12 -0.82
C ASP A 299 -8.84 -6.26 -0.49
N TRP A 300 -8.02 -6.67 0.48
CA TRP A 300 -6.89 -5.86 0.92
C TRP A 300 -5.78 -5.66 -0.12
N LEU A 301 -5.69 -6.55 -1.11
CA LEU A 301 -4.66 -6.51 -2.15
C LEU A 301 -5.16 -5.95 -3.47
N ASP A 302 -6.43 -6.19 -3.77
CA ASP A 302 -7.05 -5.83 -5.04
C ASP A 302 -8.00 -4.62 -4.91
N GLY A 303 -8.41 -4.27 -3.69
CA GLY A 303 -9.28 -3.13 -3.38
C GLY A 303 -10.77 -3.47 -3.52
N PRO A 304 -11.58 -2.55 -4.09
CA PRO A 304 -13.01 -2.78 -4.37
C PRO A 304 -13.28 -4.13 -5.03
N THR A 305 -14.21 -4.92 -4.49
CA THR A 305 -14.59 -6.20 -5.08
C THR A 305 -16.08 -6.45 -5.02
N LEU A 306 -16.62 -7.22 -5.98
CA LEU A 306 -18.02 -7.58 -6.03
C LEU A 306 -18.23 -8.91 -5.29
N LEU A 307 -19.18 -8.93 -4.36
CA LEU A 307 -19.62 -10.13 -3.66
C LEU A 307 -20.94 -10.62 -4.25
N VAL A 308 -21.01 -11.90 -4.61
CA VAL A 308 -22.24 -12.58 -5.04
C VAL A 308 -22.43 -13.77 -4.12
N ASP A 309 -23.58 -13.83 -3.44
CA ASP A 309 -23.86 -14.83 -2.39
C ASP A 309 -22.79 -14.87 -1.27
N GLY A 310 -22.16 -13.74 -0.98
CA GLY A 310 -21.08 -13.61 0.01
C GLY A 310 -19.69 -14.00 -0.48
N GLU A 311 -19.57 -14.51 -1.72
CA GLU A 311 -18.30 -14.93 -2.32
C GLU A 311 -17.76 -13.90 -3.31
N ARG A 312 -16.43 -13.76 -3.35
CA ARG A 312 -15.75 -12.80 -4.23
C ARG A 312 -15.82 -13.24 -5.70
N ARG A 313 -16.22 -12.33 -6.59
CA ARG A 313 -16.13 -12.51 -8.05
C ARG A 313 -14.96 -11.73 -8.64
N ALA A 314 -13.95 -12.46 -9.12
CA ALA A 314 -12.73 -11.90 -9.73
C ALA A 314 -12.63 -12.12 -11.25
N ASP A 315 -13.63 -12.77 -11.84
CA ASP A 315 -13.67 -13.20 -13.24
C ASP A 315 -14.23 -12.14 -14.22
N LEU A 316 -14.54 -10.93 -13.75
CA LEU A 316 -15.17 -9.86 -14.55
C LEU A 316 -14.20 -9.17 -15.54
N GLY A 317 -12.90 -9.11 -15.22
CA GLY A 317 -11.95 -8.30 -15.98
C GLY A 317 -11.81 -8.73 -17.45
N SER A 318 -11.67 -10.04 -17.71
CA SER A 318 -11.53 -10.56 -19.08
C SER A 318 -12.78 -10.32 -19.95
N PRO A 319 -14.01 -10.57 -19.47
CA PRO A 319 -15.22 -10.20 -20.20
C PRO A 319 -15.35 -8.71 -20.53
N VAL A 320 -14.92 -7.82 -19.63
CA VAL A 320 -14.95 -6.36 -19.86
C VAL A 320 -13.92 -5.96 -20.92
N LEU A 321 -12.70 -6.52 -20.87
CA LEU A 321 -11.68 -6.25 -21.87
C LEU A 321 -12.10 -6.71 -23.27
N SER A 322 -12.69 -7.90 -23.38
CA SER A 322 -13.20 -8.40 -24.67
C SER A 322 -14.27 -7.48 -25.29
N LEU A 323 -15.14 -6.88 -24.47
CA LEU A 323 -16.08 -5.87 -24.94
C LEU A 323 -15.39 -4.59 -25.42
N ILE A 324 -14.35 -4.14 -24.72
CA ILE A 324 -13.69 -2.86 -25.01
C ILE A 324 -12.74 -2.95 -26.21
N GLU A 325 -11.95 -4.02 -26.27
CA GLU A 325 -10.92 -4.20 -27.29
C GLU A 325 -11.47 -4.80 -28.58
N ASP A 326 -12.37 -5.80 -28.46
CA ASP A 326 -12.87 -6.55 -29.61
C ASP A 326 -14.31 -6.18 -30.00
N GLY A 327 -15.01 -5.37 -29.18
CA GLY A 327 -16.45 -5.14 -29.33
C GLY A 327 -17.30 -6.38 -29.05
N ASP A 328 -16.72 -7.46 -28.50
CA ASP A 328 -17.42 -8.72 -28.25
C ASP A 328 -18.06 -8.71 -26.85
N ALA A 329 -19.37 -8.48 -26.80
CA ALA A 329 -20.11 -8.57 -25.55
C ALA A 329 -20.49 -10.00 -25.14
N GLY A 330 -20.24 -11.03 -25.98
CA GLY A 330 -20.62 -12.42 -25.71
C GLY A 330 -20.14 -12.93 -24.34
N PRO A 331 -18.84 -12.81 -24.02
CA PRO A 331 -18.30 -13.16 -22.71
C PRO A 331 -18.97 -12.39 -21.57
N LEU A 332 -19.19 -11.09 -21.73
CA LEU A 332 -19.81 -10.26 -20.70
C LEU A 332 -21.28 -10.63 -20.48
N ARG A 333 -22.07 -10.84 -21.56
CA ARG A 333 -23.47 -11.27 -21.48
C ARG A 333 -23.60 -12.63 -20.80
N SER A 334 -22.69 -13.57 -21.09
CA SER A 334 -22.62 -14.87 -20.41
C SER A 334 -22.34 -14.71 -18.91
N TRP A 335 -21.36 -13.88 -18.54
CA TRP A 335 -21.05 -13.59 -17.14
C TRP A 335 -22.25 -12.94 -16.41
N LEU A 336 -22.88 -11.94 -17.02
CA LEU A 336 -24.06 -11.25 -16.49
C LEU A 336 -25.23 -12.22 -16.27
N ALA A 337 -25.48 -13.12 -17.22
CA ALA A 337 -26.50 -14.15 -17.09
C ALA A 337 -26.21 -15.13 -15.95
N SER A 338 -24.94 -15.50 -15.74
CA SER A 338 -24.53 -16.38 -14.63
C SER A 338 -24.78 -15.77 -13.25
N VAL A 339 -24.69 -14.44 -13.13
CA VAL A 339 -24.94 -13.69 -11.90
C VAL A 339 -26.42 -13.30 -11.77
N GLY A 340 -27.18 -13.28 -12.88
CA GLY A 340 -28.58 -12.86 -12.90
C GLY A 340 -28.78 -11.35 -13.06
N VAL A 341 -27.80 -10.63 -13.60
CA VAL A 341 -27.85 -9.17 -13.80
C VAL A 341 -28.82 -8.82 -14.93
N ARG A 342 -29.71 -7.85 -14.68
CA ARG A 342 -30.67 -7.35 -15.68
C ARG A 342 -30.18 -6.04 -16.29
N THR A 343 -29.65 -6.11 -17.51
CA THR A 343 -29.02 -4.96 -18.19
C THR A 343 -30.01 -3.87 -18.61
N ASP A 344 -31.29 -4.23 -18.81
CA ASP A 344 -32.37 -3.33 -19.21
C ASP A 344 -32.89 -2.46 -18.06
N LYS A 345 -32.58 -2.84 -16.81
CA LYS A 345 -33.10 -2.12 -15.65
C LYS A 345 -32.32 -0.84 -15.38
N PRO A 346 -33.01 0.20 -14.91
CA PRO A 346 -32.35 1.43 -14.51
C PRO A 346 -31.42 1.17 -13.33
N VAL A 347 -30.21 1.74 -13.41
CA VAL A 347 -29.21 1.70 -12.34
C VAL A 347 -29.23 3.03 -11.61
N ARG A 348 -29.21 2.99 -10.28
CA ARG A 348 -29.18 4.18 -9.43
C ARG A 348 -27.75 4.68 -9.37
N LEU A 349 -27.49 5.91 -9.79
CA LEU A 349 -26.14 6.47 -9.83
C LEU A 349 -25.90 7.57 -8.79
N VAL A 350 -26.93 7.87 -7.97
CA VAL A 350 -26.94 8.83 -6.86
C VAL A 350 -27.87 8.31 -5.78
#